data_AF-A0A9X0A0X2-F1
#
_entry.id   AF-A0A9X0A0X2-F1
#
_cell.length_a   1.000
_cell.length_b   1.000
_cell.length_c   1.000
_cell.angle_alpha   90.00
_cell.angle_beta   90.00
_cell.angle_gamma   90.00
#
_symmetry.space_group_name_H-M   'P 1'
#
loop_
_entity.id
_entity.type
_entity.pdbx_description
1 polymer ?
#
loop_
_entity_poly.entity_id
_entity_poly.type
_entity_poly.pdbx_seq_one_letter_code
_entity_poly.pdbx_strand_id
1 'polypeptide(L)'
;MISLCTAFFIIRALIAGGGAPEIEVSIRLAEHARTLTGMEAYCVRAFAEALEIIPFTLSENAGLNPIATVTELRNRHAQVKLLLESTSERAPSLIFWKRMFSSRCSFQQAPFN
;
A
#
# COMPACT_ATOMS: atom_id res chain seq x y z
N MET A 1 -18.45 15.63 10.22
CA MET A 1 -18.42 14.48 11.15
C MET A 1 -19.42 13.37 10.81
N ILE A 2 -20.61 13.65 10.27
CA ILE A 2 -21.61 12.60 9.92
C ILE A 2 -21.19 11.80 8.66
N SER A 3 -20.53 12.44 7.68
CA SER A 3 -20.18 11.81 6.40
C SER A 3 -19.15 10.68 6.47
N LEU A 4 -18.33 10.61 7.53
CA LEU A 4 -17.30 9.57 7.67
C LEU A 4 -17.87 8.30 8.33
N CYS A 5 -18.97 8.44 9.08
CA CYS A 5 -19.59 7.36 9.85
C CYS A 5 -20.32 6.33 8.95
N THR A 6 -20.88 6.78 7.82
CA THR A 6 -21.62 5.91 6.88
C THR A 6 -20.73 4.98 6.06
N ALA A 7 -19.50 5.37 5.73
CA ALA A 7 -18.60 4.55 4.92
C ALA A 7 -18.20 3.23 5.62
N PHE A 8 -17.90 3.30 6.93
CA PHE A 8 -17.56 2.11 7.74
C PHE A 8 -18.75 1.16 7.96
N PHE A 9 -19.97 1.70 7.95
CA PHE A 9 -21.17 0.89 8.14
C PHE A 9 -21.48 0.01 6.93
N ILE A 10 -21.16 0.48 5.72
CA ILE A 10 -21.40 -0.26 4.47
C ILE A 10 -20.27 -1.26 4.19
N ILE A 11 -19.02 -0.88 4.44
CA ILE A 11 -17.84 -1.71 4.15
C ILE A 11 -17.15 -2.04 5.47
N ARG A 12 -17.27 -3.29 5.93
CA ARG A 12 -16.67 -3.79 7.19
C ARG A 12 -15.17 -4.10 7.08
N ALA A 13 -14.43 -3.31 6.31
CA ALA A 13 -13.00 -3.49 6.09
C ALA A 13 -12.26 -2.16 6.22
N LEU A 14 -11.12 -2.18 6.90
CA LEU A 14 -10.19 -1.06 7.02
C LEU A 14 -8.87 -1.45 6.37
N ILE A 15 -8.39 -0.58 5.49
CA ILE A 15 -7.09 -0.71 4.84
C ILE A 15 -6.13 0.34 5.39
N ALA A 16 -4.83 0.07 5.31
CA ALA A 16 -3.82 1.08 5.59
C ALA A 16 -3.95 2.21 4.56
N GLY A 17 -3.89 3.47 5.00
CA GLY A 17 -3.89 4.64 4.12
C GLY A 17 -2.47 5.01 3.63
N GLY A 18 -2.34 6.20 3.06
CA GLY A 18 -1.04 6.81 2.78
C GLY A 18 -0.27 6.20 1.61
N GLY A 19 -0.95 5.66 0.60
CA GLY A 19 -0.29 5.15 -0.62
C GLY A 19 0.16 3.69 -0.55
N ALA A 20 -0.02 3.02 0.59
CA ALA A 20 0.33 1.61 0.74
C ALA A 20 -0.49 0.64 -0.13
N PRO A 21 -1.84 0.73 -0.18
CA PRO A 21 -2.62 -0.19 -0.99
C PRO A 21 -2.38 0.03 -2.49
N GLU A 22 -2.10 1.27 -2.92
CA GLU A 22 -1.78 1.60 -4.30
C GLU A 22 -0.46 0.93 -4.75
N ILE A 23 0.56 0.92 -3.90
CA ILE A 23 1.85 0.25 -4.18
C ILE A 23 1.67 -1.28 -4.21
N GLU A 24 0.94 -1.87 -3.28
CA GLU A 24 0.69 -3.33 -3.29
C GLU A 24 -0.06 -3.74 -4.57
N VAL A 25 -1.09 -3.00 -4.94
CA VAL A 25 -1.88 -3.29 -6.16
C VAL A 25 -1.02 -3.09 -7.42
N SER A 26 -0.20 -2.04 -7.48
CA SER A 26 0.75 -1.83 -8.59
C SER A 26 1.70 -3.01 -8.77
N ILE A 27 2.30 -3.53 -7.69
CA ILE A 27 3.19 -4.70 -7.73
C ILE A 27 2.46 -5.94 -8.23
N ARG A 28 1.24 -6.20 -7.71
CA ARG A 28 0.43 -7.37 -8.11
C ARG A 28 0.02 -7.30 -9.58
N LEU A 29 -0.37 -6.13 -10.06
CA LEU A 29 -0.73 -5.92 -11.46
C LEU A 29 0.50 -6.04 -12.37
N ALA A 30 1.65 -5.55 -11.93
CA ALA A 30 2.90 -5.70 -12.68
C ALA A 30 3.32 -7.17 -12.83
N GLU A 31 3.08 -7.99 -11.80
CA GLU A 31 3.27 -9.45 -11.90
C GLU A 31 2.21 -10.12 -12.77
N HIS A 32 0.95 -9.73 -12.64
CA HIS A 32 -0.13 -10.25 -13.48
C HIS A 32 0.10 -9.92 -14.96
N ALA A 33 0.59 -8.71 -15.27
CA ALA A 33 0.96 -8.31 -16.62
C ALA A 33 2.03 -9.24 -17.24
N ARG A 34 2.91 -9.85 -16.44
CA ARG A 34 3.91 -10.82 -16.93
C ARG A 34 3.29 -12.17 -17.31
N THR A 35 2.13 -12.51 -16.74
CA THR A 35 1.41 -13.75 -17.05
C THR A 35 0.56 -13.63 -18.32
N LEU A 36 0.23 -12.41 -18.73
CA LEU A 36 -0.58 -12.12 -19.91
C LEU A 36 0.32 -11.99 -21.15
N THR A 37 -0.21 -12.38 -22.30
CA THR A 37 0.48 -12.27 -23.61
C THR A 37 -0.31 -11.37 -24.55
N GLY A 38 0.36 -10.47 -25.28
CA GLY A 38 -0.26 -9.58 -26.27
C GLY A 38 -0.40 -8.13 -25.81
N MET A 39 -1.33 -7.38 -26.41
CA MET A 39 -1.54 -5.95 -26.10
C MET A 39 -2.03 -5.71 -24.67
N GLU A 40 -2.79 -6.65 -24.11
CA GLU A 40 -3.36 -6.54 -22.76
C GLU A 40 -2.29 -6.40 -21.68
N ALA A 41 -1.16 -7.09 -21.83
CA ALA A 41 -0.03 -6.99 -20.91
C ALA A 41 0.52 -5.55 -20.81
N TYR A 42 0.55 -4.82 -21.93
CA TYR A 42 1.00 -3.43 -21.96
C TYR A 42 0.01 -2.51 -21.26
N CYS A 43 -1.29 -2.71 -21.48
CA CYS A 43 -2.34 -1.93 -20.82
C CYS A 43 -2.32 -2.13 -19.30
N VAL A 44 -2.19 -3.39 -18.84
CA VAL A 44 -2.14 -3.71 -17.40
C VAL A 44 -0.87 -3.13 -16.77
N ARG A 45 0.27 -3.19 -17.47
CA ARG A 45 1.51 -2.58 -16.98
C ARG A 45 1.39 -1.04 -16.87
N ALA A 46 0.85 -0.38 -17.89
CA ALA A 46 0.65 1.07 -17.86
C ALA A 46 -0.32 1.47 -16.74
N PHE A 47 -1.35 0.66 -16.47
CA PHE A 47 -2.25 0.88 -15.36
C PHE A 47 -1.55 0.71 -13.99
N ALA A 48 -0.67 -0.29 -13.86
CA ALA A 48 0.14 -0.47 -12.66
C ALA A 48 1.05 0.74 -12.38
N GLU A 49 1.68 1.30 -13.42
CA GLU A 49 2.51 2.50 -13.31
C GLU A 49 1.69 3.74 -12.93
N ALA A 50 0.47 3.88 -13.47
CA ALA A 50 -0.42 5.00 -13.15
C ALA A 50 -0.82 5.04 -11.66
N LEU A 51 -0.94 3.87 -10.99
CA LEU A 51 -1.26 3.81 -9.56
C LEU A 51 -0.16 4.40 -8.67
N GLU A 52 1.07 4.47 -9.13
CA GLU A 52 2.19 5.01 -8.35
C GLU A 52 2.21 6.53 -8.29
N ILE A 53 1.41 7.20 -9.14
CA ILE A 53 1.26 8.66 -9.11
C ILE A 53 0.63 9.11 -7.78
N ILE A 54 -0.21 8.29 -7.16
CA ILE A 54 -0.88 8.62 -5.90
C ILE A 54 0.14 8.75 -4.74
N PRO A 55 0.96 7.73 -4.41
CA PRO A 55 1.99 7.88 -3.39
C PRO A 55 3.08 8.89 -3.75
N PHE A 56 3.34 9.09 -5.06
CA PHE A 56 4.26 10.13 -5.55
C PHE A 56 3.76 11.52 -5.17
N THR A 57 2.53 11.87 -5.57
CA THR A 57 1.92 13.17 -5.29
C THR A 57 1.70 13.41 -3.80
N LEU A 58 1.36 12.37 -3.02
CA LEU A 58 1.30 12.47 -1.56
C LEU A 58 2.67 12.80 -0.95
N SER A 59 3.75 12.22 -1.47
CA SER A 59 5.12 12.49 -1.00
C SER A 59 5.57 13.89 -1.37
N GLU A 60 5.25 14.36 -2.58
CA GLU A 60 5.52 15.74 -3.01
C GLU A 60 4.78 16.75 -2.12
N ASN A 61 3.50 16.52 -1.85
CA ASN A 61 2.70 17.38 -0.97
C ASN A 61 3.22 17.37 0.48
N ALA A 62 3.83 16.27 0.91
CA ALA A 62 4.45 16.15 2.24
C ALA A 62 5.87 16.75 2.31
N GLY A 63 6.41 17.27 1.20
CA GLY A 63 7.78 17.80 1.13
C GLY A 63 8.87 16.73 1.22
N LEU A 64 8.53 15.46 1.00
CA LEU A 64 9.48 14.35 0.95
C LEU A 64 10.01 14.18 -0.47
N ASN A 65 11.17 13.54 -0.63
CA ASN A 65 11.64 13.15 -1.96
C ASN A 65 10.75 12.01 -2.49
N PRO A 66 9.92 12.25 -3.52
CA PRO A 66 8.90 11.31 -3.93
C PRO A 66 9.50 10.03 -4.52
N ILE A 67 10.63 10.13 -5.21
CA ILE A 67 11.34 8.98 -5.79
C ILE A 67 11.86 8.08 -4.65
N ALA A 68 12.47 8.68 -3.62
CA ALA A 68 12.99 7.94 -2.48
C ALA A 68 11.86 7.23 -1.72
N THR A 69 10.74 7.93 -1.46
CA THR A 69 9.60 7.38 -0.73
C THR A 69 8.92 6.23 -1.49
N VAL A 70 8.64 6.40 -2.79
CA VAL A 70 8.04 5.33 -3.61
C VAL A 70 8.96 4.11 -3.69
N THR A 71 10.28 4.33 -3.83
CA THR A 71 11.27 3.24 -3.84
C THR A 71 11.32 2.50 -2.51
N GLU A 72 11.31 3.23 -1.39
CA GLU A 72 11.27 2.65 -0.04
C GLU A 72 9.98 1.83 0.18
N LEU A 73 8.84 2.37 -0.25
CA LEU A 73 7.55 1.69 -0.17
C LEU A 73 7.55 0.40 -1.00
N ARG A 74 8.04 0.43 -2.24
CA ARG A 74 8.17 -0.76 -3.09
C ARG A 74 9.05 -1.83 -2.44
N ASN A 75 10.23 -1.46 -1.93
CA ASN A 75 11.15 -2.40 -1.28
C ASN A 75 10.52 -3.06 -0.06
N ARG A 76 9.80 -2.28 0.76
CA ARG A 76 9.11 -2.81 1.95
C ARG A 76 7.97 -3.75 1.59
N HIS A 77 7.15 -3.42 0.58
CA HIS A 77 6.05 -4.29 0.15
C HIS A 77 6.56 -5.57 -0.52
N ALA A 78 7.64 -5.49 -1.31
CA ALA A 78 8.31 -6.66 -1.87
C ALA A 78 8.87 -7.60 -0.77
N GLN A 79 9.45 -7.04 0.29
CA GLN A 79 9.94 -7.84 1.44
C GLN A 79 8.80 -8.49 2.22
N VAL A 80 7.70 -7.78 2.46
CA VAL A 80 6.53 -8.35 3.14
C VAL A 80 6.00 -9.54 2.36
N LYS A 81 5.90 -9.43 1.03
CA LYS A 81 5.45 -10.55 0.18
C LYS A 81 6.29 -11.81 0.38
N LEU A 82 7.62 -11.69 0.45
CA LEU A 82 8.52 -12.83 0.69
C LEU A 82 8.27 -13.52 2.04
N LEU A 83 7.87 -12.76 3.05
CA LEU A 83 7.54 -13.31 4.37
C LEU A 83 6.22 -14.08 4.34
N LEU A 84 5.21 -13.63 3.57
CA LEU A 84 3.92 -14.32 3.44
C LEU A 84 4.01 -15.65 2.71
N GLU A 85 4.91 -15.76 1.73
CA GLU A 85 5.11 -17.00 0.97
C GLU A 85 5.74 -18.10 1.84
N SER A 86 6.48 -17.71 2.89
CA SER A 86 7.17 -18.63 3.81
C SER A 86 6.32 -19.07 5.01
N THR A 87 5.24 -18.36 5.33
CA THR A 87 4.35 -18.69 6.46
C THR A 87 2.94 -18.96 5.95
N SER A 88 2.45 -20.18 6.18
CA SER A 88 1.06 -20.59 5.89
C SER A 88 -0.01 -19.81 6.68
N GLU A 89 0.39 -18.82 7.50
CA GLU A 89 -0.50 -18.04 8.35
C GLU A 89 -0.94 -16.73 7.70
N ARG A 90 -2.23 -16.68 7.41
CA ARG A 90 -2.93 -15.70 6.56
C ARG A 90 -3.13 -14.30 7.17
N ALA A 91 -2.40 -13.89 8.22
CA ALA A 91 -2.67 -12.60 8.88
C ALA A 91 -1.48 -11.86 9.53
N PRO A 92 -0.40 -11.52 8.80
CA PRO A 92 0.68 -10.70 9.35
C PRO A 92 0.53 -9.18 9.10
N SER A 93 -0.48 -8.72 8.35
CA SER A 93 -0.64 -7.28 8.08
C SER A 93 -0.81 -6.44 9.35
N LEU A 94 -1.62 -6.89 10.32
CA LEU A 94 -1.86 -6.14 11.57
C LEU A 94 -0.65 -6.09 12.51
N ILE A 95 0.16 -7.15 12.59
CA ILE A 95 1.35 -7.20 13.47
C ILE A 95 2.51 -6.43 12.83
N PHE A 96 2.68 -6.54 11.51
CA PHE A 96 3.71 -5.83 10.75
C PHE A 96 3.51 -4.31 10.78
N TRP A 97 2.28 -3.83 10.60
CA TRP A 97 1.96 -2.40 10.65
C TRP A 97 2.05 -1.80 12.05
N LYS A 98 1.71 -2.56 13.11
CA LYS A 98 1.94 -2.15 14.51
C LYS A 98 3.43 -1.89 14.77
N ARG A 99 4.32 -2.67 14.15
CA ARG A 99 5.77 -2.53 14.25
C ARG A 99 6.33 -1.42 13.34
N MET A 100 5.71 -1.20 12.17
CA MET A 100 6.07 -0.15 11.21
C MET A 100 5.84 1.27 11.75
N PHE A 101 4.67 1.54 12.35
CA PHE A 101 4.37 2.88 12.90
C PHE A 101 5.05 3.16 14.25
N SER A 102 5.36 2.13 15.03
CA SER A 102 6.03 2.30 16.33
C SER A 102 7.50 2.74 16.22
N SER A 103 8.13 2.60 15.05
CA SER A 103 9.59 2.79 14.92
C SER A 103 10.00 4.14 14.34
N ARG A 104 9.06 4.97 13.83
CA ARG A 104 9.42 6.22 13.14
C ARG A 104 8.41 7.37 13.19
N CYS A 105 7.26 7.23 13.85
CA CYS A 105 6.31 8.32 14.03
C CYS A 105 6.19 8.71 15.51
N SER A 106 6.73 9.89 15.86
CA SER A 106 6.33 10.66 17.06
C SER A 106 4.94 11.28 16.88
N PHE A 107 3.98 10.53 16.33
CA PHE A 107 2.61 10.98 16.15
C PHE A 107 1.76 10.17 17.12
N GLN A 108 1.40 10.82 18.23
CA GLN A 108 0.54 10.37 19.31
C GLN A 108 -0.35 9.18 18.92
N GLN A 109 -0.16 8.04 19.60
CA GLN A 109 -1.26 7.10 19.81
C GLN A 109 -2.39 7.88 20.51
N ALA A 110 -3.40 8.29 19.75
CA ALA A 110 -4.67 8.64 20.34
C ALA A 110 -5.28 7.31 20.84
N PRO A 111 -5.54 7.15 22.14
CA PRO A 111 -6.27 5.99 22.62
C PRO A 111 -7.67 6.00 22.00
N PHE A 112 -8.04 4.91 21.35
CA PHE A 112 -9.44 4.63 21.06
C PHE A 112 -10.12 4.35 22.41
N ASN A 113 -10.81 5.36 22.94
CA ASN A 113 -11.92 5.20 23.86
C ASN A 113 -13.13 5.87 23.20
#